data_AF-A0A8H5QGF2-F1
#
_entry.id   AF-A0A8H5QGF2-F1
#
_cell.length_a   1.000
_cell.length_b   1.000
_cell.length_c   1.000
_cell.angle_alpha   90.00
_cell.angle_beta   90.00
_cell.angle_gamma   90.00
#
_symmetry.space_group_name_H-M   'P 1'
#
loop_
_entity.id
_entity.type
_entity.pdbx_description
1 polymer ?
#
loop_
_entity_poly.entity_id
_entity_poly.type
_entity_poly.pdbx_seq_one_letter_code
_entity_poly.pdbx_strand_id
1 'polypeptide(L)'
;MVAKSTVTGLTGTTGWTGTSFTRSSMTYDGPPPSTHVRTYNWPPWQLNFWIFVILLASTSIIGVFATFIQIQTQLELGIPWYFPYFITVGSLSILFILGIFWLIGQRRLLPAIVMVGGFMFFILWLVGLVVVAIQLFGPDGSIQSVCDVQVFGRNPKGTSMATMAWLQQRNICQSWQLVFAMALTGTVFFVWVMIMAYQVFVNS
;
A
#
# COMPACT_ATOMS: atom_id res chain seq x y z
N MET A 1 -34.24 -68.07 -3.11
CA MET A 1 -34.91 -67.64 -1.86
C MET A 1 -35.40 -66.22 -2.08
N VAL A 2 -36.53 -65.99 -2.75
CA VAL A 2 -37.89 -65.80 -2.18
C VAL A 2 -37.91 -65.04 -0.86
N ALA A 3 -38.37 -63.79 -0.92
CA ALA A 3 -39.36 -63.23 0.00
C ALA A 3 -40.12 -62.08 -0.71
N LYS A 4 -41.36 -62.35 -1.11
CA LYS A 4 -42.38 -61.36 -1.46
C LYS A 4 -42.88 -60.72 -0.17
N SER A 5 -42.95 -59.39 -0.11
CA SER A 5 -43.73 -58.68 0.91
C SER A 5 -44.95 -58.06 0.21
N THR A 6 -46.10 -58.65 0.51
CA THR A 6 -47.44 -58.18 0.16
C THR A 6 -47.89 -57.22 1.26
N VAL A 7 -48.23 -55.97 0.91
CA VAL A 7 -49.09 -55.12 1.76
C VAL A 7 -50.22 -54.56 0.91
N THR A 8 -51.28 -55.35 0.91
CA THR A 8 -52.69 -54.97 1.15
C THR A 8 -53.13 -53.58 0.71
N GLY A 9 -53.89 -53.55 -0.40
CA GLY A 9 -54.76 -52.43 -0.74
C GLY A 9 -55.92 -52.33 0.27
N LEU A 10 -56.18 -51.10 0.73
CA LEU A 10 -57.39 -50.74 1.44
C LEU A 10 -58.26 -49.91 0.50
N THR A 11 -59.33 -50.54 0.04
CA THR A 11 -60.49 -49.92 -0.59
C THR A 11 -61.20 -49.08 0.48
N GLY A 12 -61.25 -47.77 0.27
CA GLY A 12 -62.04 -46.83 1.05
C GLY A 12 -62.74 -45.86 0.11
N THR A 13 -63.88 -46.27 -0.43
CA THR A 13 -64.86 -45.38 -1.06
C THR A 13 -65.74 -44.77 0.02
N THR A 14 -65.71 -43.45 0.17
CA THR A 14 -66.90 -42.57 0.18
C THR A 14 -66.50 -41.13 0.50
N GLY A 15 -66.66 -40.27 -0.50
CA GLY A 15 -67.31 -38.97 -0.35
C GLY A 15 -66.59 -37.91 0.46
N TRP A 16 -65.68 -37.16 -0.17
CA TRP A 16 -65.56 -35.71 -0.02
C TRP A 16 -64.98 -35.17 -1.32
N THR A 17 -65.66 -34.22 -1.97
CA THR A 17 -65.11 -33.38 -3.05
C THR A 17 -64.01 -32.51 -2.46
N GLY A 18 -62.82 -33.09 -2.31
CA GLY A 18 -61.58 -32.38 -2.05
C GLY A 18 -60.84 -32.27 -3.38
N THR A 19 -60.79 -31.05 -3.93
CA THR A 19 -59.86 -30.70 -5.01
C THR A 19 -58.47 -31.22 -4.65
N SER A 20 -57.97 -32.18 -5.42
CA SER A 20 -56.64 -32.74 -5.27
C SER A 20 -55.65 -31.65 -5.65
N PHE A 21 -55.18 -30.89 -4.67
CA PHE A 21 -54.05 -29.98 -4.85
C PHE A 21 -52.80 -30.85 -4.94
N THR A 22 -52.50 -31.33 -6.16
CA THR A 22 -51.20 -31.92 -6.47
C THR A 22 -50.20 -30.80 -6.31
N ARG A 23 -49.58 -30.69 -5.13
CA ARG A 23 -48.42 -29.82 -4.92
C ARG A 23 -47.27 -30.46 -5.68
N SER A 24 -47.21 -30.20 -6.99
CA SER A 24 -46.05 -30.44 -7.81
C SER A 24 -44.93 -29.61 -7.18
N SER A 25 -44.03 -30.26 -6.45
CA SER A 25 -42.76 -29.65 -6.06
C SER A 25 -42.03 -29.33 -7.36
N MET A 26 -42.08 -28.06 -7.77
CA MET A 26 -41.18 -27.56 -8.80
C MET A 26 -39.77 -27.64 -8.21
N THR A 27 -39.08 -28.76 -8.46
CA THR A 27 -37.63 -28.81 -8.38
C THR A 27 -37.13 -27.83 -9.42
N TYR A 28 -36.76 -26.64 -8.94
CA TYR A 28 -36.08 -25.64 -9.73
C TYR A 28 -34.69 -26.23 -10.02
N ASP A 29 -34.56 -26.98 -11.12
CA ASP A 29 -33.26 -27.28 -11.74
C ASP A 29 -32.74 -25.99 -12.37
N GLY A 30 -32.45 -25.01 -11.51
CA GLY A 30 -31.63 -23.88 -11.88
C GLY A 30 -30.25 -24.41 -12.29
N PRO A 31 -29.62 -23.84 -13.32
CA PRO A 31 -28.23 -24.15 -13.64
C PRO A 31 -27.41 -24.09 -12.34
N PRO A 32 -26.47 -25.04 -12.11
CA PRO A 32 -25.63 -25.00 -10.91
C PRO A 32 -25.04 -23.60 -10.80
N PRO A 33 -25.02 -22.99 -9.59
CA PRO A 33 -24.51 -21.64 -9.43
C PRO A 33 -23.10 -21.61 -10.01
N SER A 34 -22.96 -20.94 -11.15
CA SER A 34 -21.66 -20.75 -11.75
C SER A 34 -20.88 -19.94 -10.73
N THR A 35 -19.95 -20.59 -10.03
CA THR A 35 -18.98 -19.93 -9.16
C THR A 35 -18.09 -19.11 -10.08
N HIS A 36 -18.61 -17.99 -10.56
CA HIS A 36 -17.88 -17.09 -11.42
C HIS A 36 -16.79 -16.51 -10.53
N VAL A 37 -15.58 -17.06 -10.64
CA VAL A 37 -14.39 -16.49 -10.02
C VAL A 37 -14.28 -15.09 -10.61
N ARG A 38 -14.77 -14.08 -9.87
CA ARG A 38 -14.75 -12.68 -10.30
C ARG A 38 -13.29 -12.32 -10.56
N THR A 39 -12.98 -12.18 -11.85
CA THR A 39 -11.67 -11.75 -12.29
C THR A 39 -11.69 -10.24 -12.28
N TYR A 40 -11.05 -9.64 -11.29
CA TYR A 40 -10.91 -8.19 -11.20
C TYR A 40 -9.98 -7.71 -12.31
N ASN A 41 -10.49 -6.89 -13.23
CA ASN A 41 -9.70 -6.31 -14.30
C ASN A 41 -9.05 -5.00 -13.81
N TRP A 42 -7.76 -5.04 -13.51
CA TRP A 42 -7.01 -3.86 -13.06
C TRP A 42 -6.43 -3.12 -14.26
N PRO A 43 -6.48 -1.78 -14.30
CA PRO A 43 -5.84 -0.99 -15.35
C PRO A 43 -4.31 -1.15 -15.28
N PRO A 44 -3.67 -1.85 -16.26
CA PRO A 44 -2.28 -2.29 -16.12
C PRO A 44 -1.28 -1.13 -16.11
N TRP A 45 -1.55 -0.08 -16.90
CA TRP A 45 -0.67 1.09 -16.97
C TRP A 45 -0.67 1.90 -15.66
N GLN A 46 -1.84 2.15 -15.09
CA GLN A 46 -1.97 2.96 -13.87
C GLN A 46 -1.33 2.26 -12.67
N LEU A 47 -1.53 0.95 -12.54
CA LEU A 47 -0.93 0.16 -11.45
C LEU A 47 0.60 0.10 -11.57
N ASN A 48 1.13 -0.15 -12.77
CA ASN A 48 2.59 -0.20 -12.98
C ASN A 48 3.25 1.16 -12.70
N PHE A 49 2.61 2.25 -13.14
CA PHE A 49 3.08 3.60 -12.85
C PHE A 49 3.10 3.89 -11.34
N TRP A 50 2.04 3.51 -10.62
CA TRP A 50 1.97 3.66 -9.17
C TRP A 50 3.08 2.89 -8.45
N ILE A 51 3.29 1.61 -8.82
CA ILE A 51 4.35 0.77 -8.25
C ILE A 51 5.72 1.42 -8.45
N PHE A 52 6.01 1.89 -9.66
CA PHE A 52 7.29 2.51 -10.00
C PHE A 52 7.57 3.75 -9.14
N VAL A 53 6.57 4.63 -8.97
CA VAL A 53 6.72 5.85 -8.17
C VAL A 53 6.96 5.54 -6.70
N ILE A 54 6.19 4.60 -6.11
CA ILE A 54 6.38 4.24 -4.69
C ILE A 54 7.72 3.53 -4.47
N LEU A 55 8.20 2.70 -5.41
CA LEU A 55 9.53 2.09 -5.31
C LEU A 55 10.64 3.15 -5.32
N LEU A 56 10.56 4.14 -6.23
CA LEU A 56 11.52 5.24 -6.26
C LEU A 56 11.48 6.08 -4.98
N ALA A 57 10.29 6.42 -4.50
CA ALA A 57 10.14 7.17 -3.25
C ALA A 57 10.69 6.38 -2.05
N SER A 58 10.39 5.08 -1.95
CA SER A 58 10.83 4.24 -0.82
C SER A 58 12.35 4.05 -0.81
N THR A 59 12.93 3.72 -1.97
CA THR A 59 14.38 3.50 -2.10
C THR A 59 15.20 4.77 -1.88
N SER A 60 14.74 5.92 -2.38
CA SER A 60 15.41 7.20 -2.17
C SER A 60 15.39 7.63 -0.69
N ILE A 61 14.26 7.46 0.00
CA ILE A 61 14.14 7.75 1.44
C ILE A 61 15.09 6.87 2.25
N ILE A 62 15.08 5.54 2.02
CA ILE A 62 15.98 4.62 2.73
C ILE A 62 17.44 4.99 2.48
N GLY A 63 17.79 5.29 1.22
CA GLY A 63 19.15 5.68 0.84
C GLY A 63 19.64 6.92 1.58
N VAL A 64 18.84 7.99 1.60
CA VAL A 64 19.22 9.23 2.29
C VAL A 64 19.37 9.00 3.80
N PHE A 65 18.38 8.40 4.46
CA PHE A 65 18.46 8.18 5.91
C PHE A 65 19.58 7.21 6.31
N ALA A 66 19.89 6.22 5.49
CA ALA A 66 21.05 5.34 5.72
C ALA A 66 22.37 6.12 5.72
N THR A 67 22.56 7.05 4.77
CA THR A 67 23.75 7.91 4.75
C THR A 67 23.81 8.84 5.97
N PHE A 68 22.67 9.36 6.43
CA PHE A 68 22.62 10.20 7.63
C PHE A 68 23.00 9.42 8.90
N ILE A 69 22.55 8.17 9.04
CA ILE A 69 22.97 7.30 10.15
C ILE A 69 24.49 7.10 10.12
N GLN A 70 25.08 6.82 8.96
CA GLN A 70 26.53 6.67 8.83
C GLN A 70 27.26 7.94 9.29
N ILE A 71 26.80 9.12 8.88
CA ILE A 71 27.38 10.41 9.32
C ILE A 71 27.26 10.56 10.84
N GLN A 72 26.08 10.29 11.44
CA GLN A 72 25.89 10.39 12.89
C GLN A 72 26.82 9.43 13.66
N THR A 73 27.06 8.22 13.14
CA THR A 73 28.00 7.27 13.78
C THR A 73 29.45 7.74 13.76
N GLN A 74 29.86 8.51 12.75
CA GLN A 74 31.21 9.10 12.69
C GLN A 74 31.34 10.32 13.62
N LEU A 75 30.23 11.01 13.89
CA LEU A 75 30.19 12.16 14.80
C LEU A 75 29.93 11.77 16.26
N GLU A 76 29.76 10.46 16.55
CA GLU A 76 29.42 9.91 17.88
C GLU A 76 28.18 10.57 18.51
N LEU A 77 27.26 11.06 17.68
CA LEU A 77 25.99 11.65 18.13
C LEU A 77 24.89 10.57 18.21
N GLY A 78 23.96 10.76 19.15
CA GLY A 78 22.80 9.88 19.30
C GLY A 78 21.90 9.91 18.06
N ILE A 79 21.51 8.72 17.59
CA ILE A 79 20.64 8.56 16.41
C ILE A 79 19.19 8.88 16.80
N PRO A 80 18.56 9.90 16.20
CA PRO A 80 17.16 10.20 16.47
C PRO A 80 16.23 9.07 16.01
N TRP A 81 15.14 8.84 16.73
CA TRP A 81 14.19 7.73 16.46
C TRP A 81 13.53 7.80 15.09
N TYR A 82 13.38 9.00 14.51
CA TYR A 82 12.69 9.18 13.25
C TYR A 82 13.51 8.70 12.04
N PHE A 83 14.84 8.61 12.15
CA PHE A 83 15.70 8.02 11.12
C PHE A 83 15.40 6.51 10.91
N PRO A 84 15.52 5.63 11.93
CA PRO A 84 15.19 4.22 11.76
C PRO A 84 13.70 3.98 11.53
N TYR A 85 12.82 4.83 12.05
CA TYR A 85 11.39 4.75 11.76
C TYR A 85 11.12 4.82 10.24
N PHE A 86 11.65 5.83 9.55
CA PHE A 86 11.33 5.99 8.13
C PHE A 86 12.04 4.98 7.23
N ILE A 87 13.20 4.45 7.66
CA ILE A 87 13.84 3.29 7.02
C ILE A 87 12.97 2.04 7.13
N THR A 88 12.41 1.76 8.31
CA THR A 88 11.55 0.57 8.50
C THR A 88 10.24 0.70 7.71
N VAL A 89 9.61 1.88 7.73
CA VAL A 89 8.40 2.16 6.92
C VAL A 89 8.69 2.05 5.42
N GLY A 90 9.81 2.61 4.93
CA GLY A 90 10.23 2.45 3.54
C GLY A 90 10.49 1.00 3.17
N SER A 91 11.13 0.23 4.06
CA SER A 91 11.41 -1.21 3.82
C SER A 91 10.12 -2.04 3.78
N LEU A 92 9.19 -1.78 4.70
CA LEU A 92 7.86 -2.40 4.69
C LEU A 92 7.09 -2.07 3.41
N SER A 93 7.20 -0.85 2.89
CA SER A 93 6.60 -0.43 1.63
C SER A 93 7.15 -1.23 0.43
N ILE A 94 8.47 -1.46 0.39
CA ILE A 94 9.09 -2.30 -0.64
C ILE A 94 8.59 -3.75 -0.53
N LEU A 95 8.55 -4.31 0.68
CA LEU A 95 8.01 -5.66 0.91
C LEU A 95 6.54 -5.78 0.47
N PHE A 96 5.73 -4.76 0.74
CA PHE A 96 4.35 -4.71 0.30
C PHE A 96 4.24 -4.74 -1.23
N ILE A 97 5.09 -3.98 -1.93
CA ILE A 97 5.13 -3.99 -3.40
C ILE A 97 5.57 -5.35 -3.94
N LEU A 98 6.56 -6.00 -3.34
CA LEU A 98 6.96 -7.36 -3.70
C LEU A 98 5.80 -8.35 -3.50
N GLY A 99 5.02 -8.19 -2.43
CA GLY A 99 3.78 -8.94 -2.22
C GLY A 99 2.74 -8.72 -3.32
N ILE A 100 2.57 -7.49 -3.81
CA ILE A 100 1.69 -7.19 -4.95
C ILE A 100 2.20 -7.85 -6.24
N PHE A 101 3.51 -7.78 -6.53
CA PHE A 101 4.11 -8.48 -7.68
C PHE A 101 3.85 -9.98 -7.64
N TRP A 102 3.96 -10.59 -6.46
CA TRP A 102 3.64 -11.99 -6.26
C TRP A 102 2.15 -12.30 -6.55
N LEU A 103 1.22 -11.46 -6.06
CA LEU A 103 -0.22 -11.62 -6.32
C LEU A 103 -0.59 -11.44 -7.80
N ILE A 104 0.10 -10.55 -8.52
CA ILE A 104 -0.04 -10.39 -9.97
C ILE A 104 0.35 -11.71 -10.68
N GLY A 105 1.45 -12.35 -10.24
CA GLY A 105 1.87 -13.65 -10.75
C GLY A 105 0.81 -14.75 -10.60
N GLN A 106 -0.01 -14.68 -9.55
CA GLN A 106 -1.10 -15.63 -9.30
C GLN A 106 -2.46 -15.23 -9.94
N ARG A 107 -2.54 -14.09 -10.64
CA ARG A 107 -3.79 -13.51 -11.19
C ARG A 107 -4.92 -13.38 -10.17
N ARG A 108 -4.60 -13.26 -8.88
CA ARG A 108 -5.55 -13.13 -7.76
C ARG A 108 -5.27 -11.85 -6.97
N LEU A 109 -5.40 -10.70 -7.63
CA LEU A 109 -5.37 -9.41 -6.93
C LEU A 109 -6.68 -9.20 -6.19
N LEU A 110 -6.68 -9.52 -4.90
CA LEU A 110 -7.77 -9.19 -3.99
C LEU A 110 -7.73 -7.68 -3.73
N PRO A 111 -8.71 -6.89 -4.20
CA PRO A 111 -8.65 -5.43 -4.05
C PRO A 111 -8.76 -5.00 -2.58
N ALA A 112 -9.23 -5.88 -1.70
CA ALA A 112 -9.36 -5.64 -0.26
C ALA A 112 -8.01 -5.49 0.42
N ILE A 113 -7.03 -6.31 0.03
CA ILE A 113 -5.68 -6.23 0.58
C ILE A 113 -5.02 -4.92 0.17
N VAL A 114 -5.21 -4.48 -1.08
CA VAL A 114 -4.66 -3.22 -1.58
C VAL A 114 -5.30 -2.02 -0.89
N MET A 115 -6.61 -2.06 -0.62
CA MET A 115 -7.31 -0.98 0.07
C MET A 115 -6.87 -0.84 1.54
N VAL A 116 -6.83 -1.95 2.29
CA VAL A 116 -6.39 -1.94 3.70
C VAL A 116 -4.90 -1.59 3.80
N GLY A 117 -4.07 -2.18 2.93
CA GLY A 117 -2.65 -1.87 2.87
C GLY A 117 -2.38 -0.40 2.52
N GLY A 118 -3.09 0.15 1.53
CA GLY A 118 -2.99 1.56 1.15
C GLY A 118 -3.32 2.51 2.30
N PHE A 119 -4.37 2.23 3.07
CA PHE A 119 -4.74 3.04 4.24
C PHE A 119 -3.69 2.95 5.36
N MET A 120 -3.20 1.74 5.66
CA MET A 120 -2.17 1.55 6.69
C MET A 120 -0.87 2.28 6.32
N PHE A 121 -0.40 2.12 5.08
CA PHE A 121 0.80 2.81 4.62
C PHE A 121 0.60 4.31 4.49
N PHE A 122 -0.60 4.79 4.14
CA PHE A 122 -0.90 6.22 4.15
C PHE A 122 -0.62 6.85 5.52
N ILE A 123 -1.11 6.24 6.61
CA ILE A 123 -0.88 6.76 7.96
C ILE A 123 0.61 6.71 8.33
N LEU A 124 1.29 5.60 8.06
CA LEU A 124 2.72 5.45 8.35
C LEU A 124 3.57 6.48 7.59
N TRP A 125 3.25 6.74 6.33
CA TRP A 125 3.94 7.74 5.53
C TRP A 125 3.61 9.17 5.95
N LEU A 126 2.36 9.43 6.36
CA LEU A 126 1.93 10.73 6.86
C LEU A 126 2.68 11.11 8.13
N VAL A 127 2.82 10.19 9.09
CA VAL A 127 3.58 10.44 10.32
C VAL A 127 5.02 10.85 10.00
N GLY A 128 5.70 10.13 9.11
CA GLY A 128 7.06 10.50 8.76
C GLY A 128 7.15 11.79 7.94
N LEU A 129 6.17 12.11 7.09
CA LEU A 129 6.09 13.41 6.41
C LEU A 129 6.00 14.55 7.42
N VAL A 130 5.12 14.44 8.41
CA VAL A 130 4.93 15.47 9.45
C VAL A 130 6.23 15.72 10.20
N VAL A 131 6.93 14.65 10.59
CA VAL A 131 8.22 14.75 11.29
C VAL A 131 9.24 15.47 10.40
N VAL A 132 9.44 15.00 9.16
CA VAL A 132 10.36 15.65 8.20
C VAL A 132 10.00 17.12 7.97
N ALA A 133 8.71 17.47 7.89
CA ALA A 133 8.26 18.85 7.73
C ALA A 133 8.63 19.73 8.93
N ILE A 134 8.49 19.21 10.16
CA ILE A 134 8.87 19.92 11.38
C ILE A 134 10.39 20.11 11.44
N GLN A 135 11.19 19.11 11.06
CA GLN A 135 12.66 19.29 11.00
C GLN A 135 13.08 20.31 9.93
N LEU A 136 12.39 20.33 8.78
CA LEU A 136 12.77 21.19 7.67
C LEU A 136 12.35 22.66 7.88
N PHE A 137 11.15 22.89 8.40
CA PHE A 137 10.52 24.20 8.54
C PHE A 137 10.24 24.63 9.99
N GLY A 138 10.78 23.92 10.97
CA GLY A 138 10.54 24.18 12.39
C GLY A 138 11.03 25.56 12.86
N PRO A 139 10.42 26.17 13.89
CA PRO A 139 10.76 27.52 14.34
C PRO A 139 12.17 27.66 14.95
N ASP A 140 12.70 26.60 15.57
CA ASP A 140 14.03 26.60 16.17
C ASP A 140 15.00 25.72 15.38
N GLY A 141 16.04 26.33 14.80
CA GLY A 141 17.13 25.59 14.13
C GLY A 141 16.71 24.87 12.85
N SER A 142 15.77 25.43 12.08
CA SER A 142 15.31 24.85 10.82
C SER A 142 16.48 24.52 9.89
N ILE A 143 16.42 23.35 9.26
CA ILE A 143 17.44 22.95 8.28
C ILE A 143 17.49 23.99 7.15
N GLN A 144 16.33 24.53 6.75
CA GLN A 144 16.26 25.57 5.73
C GLN A 144 17.06 26.83 6.10
N SER A 145 16.92 27.36 7.31
CA SER A 145 17.66 28.54 7.77
C SER A 145 19.17 28.28 7.89
N VAL A 146 19.55 27.07 8.31
CA VAL A 146 20.97 26.68 8.39
C VAL A 146 21.57 26.56 6.99
N CYS A 147 20.83 25.96 6.05
CA CYS A 147 21.24 25.83 4.66
C CYS A 147 21.38 27.18 3.96
N ASP A 148 20.50 28.14 4.25
CA ASP A 148 20.61 29.49 3.68
C ASP A 148 21.89 30.21 4.11
N VAL A 149 22.18 30.20 5.41
CA VAL A 149 23.35 30.88 5.96
C VAL A 149 24.67 30.17 5.65
N GLN A 150 24.70 28.83 5.69
CA GLN A 150 25.94 28.05 5.53
C GLN A 150 26.25 27.68 4.07
N VAL A 151 25.22 27.46 3.23
CA VAL A 151 25.39 26.96 1.87
C VAL A 151 25.10 28.02 0.82
N PHE A 152 23.98 28.74 0.91
CA PHE A 152 23.59 29.72 -0.11
C PHE A 152 24.30 31.07 0.06
N GLY A 153 24.72 31.42 1.28
CA GLY A 153 25.50 32.63 1.58
C GLY A 153 27.02 32.52 1.38
N ARG A 154 27.58 31.33 1.10
CA ARG A 154 29.02 31.11 0.91
C ARG A 154 29.26 30.25 -0.32
N ASN A 155 30.18 30.64 -1.22
CA ASN A 155 30.53 29.85 -2.41
C ASN A 155 32.06 29.70 -2.55
N PRO A 156 32.72 28.97 -1.63
CA PRO A 156 34.15 28.70 -1.72
C PRO A 156 34.47 27.86 -2.96
N LYS A 157 35.55 28.21 -3.66
CA LYS A 157 36.03 27.50 -4.87
C LYS A 157 37.45 26.95 -4.64
N GLY A 158 37.78 25.86 -5.31
CA GLY A 158 39.11 25.21 -5.23
C GLY A 158 39.13 23.93 -4.39
N THR A 159 40.23 23.19 -4.42
CA THR A 159 40.41 21.86 -3.79
C THR A 159 40.74 21.92 -2.29
N SER A 160 40.31 22.96 -1.59
CA SER A 160 40.57 23.11 -0.16
C SER A 160 39.62 22.27 0.69
N MET A 161 40.04 21.91 1.90
CA MET A 161 39.20 21.19 2.87
C MET A 161 37.90 21.95 3.19
N ALA A 162 37.93 23.28 3.15
CA ALA A 162 36.75 24.11 3.36
C ALA A 162 35.70 23.93 2.24
N THR A 163 36.13 23.79 0.98
CA THR A 163 35.23 23.52 -0.14
C THR A 163 34.59 22.14 -0.03
N MET A 164 35.34 21.12 0.40
CA MET A 164 34.79 19.77 0.61
C MET A 164 33.75 19.74 1.74
N ALA A 165 34.01 20.42 2.85
CA ALA A 165 33.05 20.54 3.94
C ALA A 165 31.76 21.26 3.49
N TRP A 166 31.89 22.31 2.68
CA TRP A 166 30.75 23.02 2.11
C TRP A 166 29.94 22.14 1.14
N LEU A 167 30.60 21.35 0.28
CA LEU A 167 29.92 20.41 -0.62
C LEU A 167 29.14 19.35 0.17
N GLN A 168 29.70 18.86 1.28
CA GLN A 168 29.02 17.91 2.17
C GLN A 168 27.76 18.54 2.79
N GLN A 169 27.86 19.76 3.31
CA GLN A 169 26.70 20.49 3.86
C GLN A 169 25.62 20.74 2.79
N ARG A 170 26.04 21.11 1.58
CA ARG A 170 25.12 21.29 0.45
C ARG A 170 24.38 19.99 0.09
N ASN A 171 25.07 18.87 0.10
CA ASN A 171 24.45 17.56 -0.16
C ASN A 171 23.40 17.21 0.90
N ILE A 172 23.68 17.48 2.19
CA ILE A 172 22.73 17.26 3.28
C ILE A 172 21.47 18.10 3.06
N CYS A 173 21.62 19.40 2.77
CA CYS A 173 20.50 20.31 2.51
C CYS A 173 19.60 19.84 1.36
N GLN A 174 20.19 19.43 0.24
CA GLN A 174 19.43 18.92 -0.91
C GLN A 174 18.75 17.58 -0.62
N SER A 175 19.40 16.72 0.17
CA SER A 175 18.84 15.42 0.55
C SER A 175 17.60 15.55 1.43
N TRP A 176 17.56 16.54 2.33
CA TRP A 176 16.35 16.85 3.11
C TRP A 176 15.18 17.31 2.25
N GLN A 177 15.43 18.16 1.26
CA GLN A 177 14.40 18.60 0.30
C GLN A 177 13.90 17.42 -0.56
N LEU A 178 14.82 16.54 -1.00
CA LEU A 178 14.47 15.32 -1.73
C LEU A 178 13.55 14.43 -0.89
N VAL A 179 13.92 14.15 0.36
CA VAL A 179 13.14 13.31 1.26
C VAL A 179 11.74 13.89 1.48
N PHE A 180 11.64 15.20 1.71
CA PHE A 180 10.34 15.85 1.86
C PHE A 180 9.46 15.68 0.62
N ALA A 181 10.01 15.95 -0.57
CA ALA A 181 9.28 15.79 -1.84
C ALA A 181 8.85 14.34 -2.09
N MET A 182 9.72 13.36 -1.80
CA MET A 182 9.43 11.94 -1.97
C MET A 182 8.42 11.43 -0.95
N ALA A 183 8.48 11.91 0.30
CA ALA A 183 7.49 11.59 1.33
C ALA A 183 6.10 12.11 0.96
N LEU A 184 6.03 13.37 0.51
CA LEU A 184 4.79 13.98 0.02
C LEU A 184 4.21 13.21 -1.16
N THR A 185 5.06 12.92 -2.15
CA THR A 185 4.66 12.11 -3.31
C THR A 185 4.12 10.74 -2.85
N GLY A 186 4.81 10.05 -1.95
CA GLY A 186 4.33 8.77 -1.42
C GLY A 186 2.96 8.87 -0.75
N THR A 187 2.74 9.86 0.13
CA THR A 187 1.45 10.04 0.80
C THR A 187 0.29 10.24 -0.19
N VAL A 188 0.47 11.06 -1.22
CA VAL A 188 -0.55 11.31 -2.25
C VAL A 188 -0.81 10.04 -3.07
N PHE A 189 0.24 9.32 -3.45
CA PHE A 189 0.10 8.09 -4.24
C PHE A 189 -0.56 6.95 -3.44
N PHE A 190 -0.38 6.86 -2.12
CA PHE A 190 -1.16 5.93 -1.29
C PHE A 190 -2.65 6.27 -1.25
N VAL A 191 -3.02 7.56 -1.27
CA VAL A 191 -4.43 7.95 -1.43
C VAL A 191 -4.95 7.55 -2.81
N TRP A 192 -4.15 7.75 -3.85
CA TRP A 192 -4.54 7.37 -5.20
C TRP A 192 -4.79 5.86 -5.35
N VAL A 193 -3.95 5.00 -4.76
CA VAL A 193 -4.18 3.53 -4.85
C VAL A 193 -5.47 3.10 -4.16
N MET A 194 -5.90 3.80 -3.10
CA MET A 194 -7.19 3.55 -2.46
C MET A 194 -8.35 3.86 -3.42
N ILE A 195 -8.28 4.98 -4.15
CA ILE A 195 -9.29 5.35 -5.16
C ILE A 195 -9.33 4.32 -6.30
N MET A 196 -8.17 3.90 -6.80
CA MET A 196 -8.11 2.88 -7.86
C MET A 196 -8.68 1.54 -7.39
N ALA A 197 -8.32 1.11 -6.17
CA ALA A 197 -8.87 -0.11 -5.58
C ALA A 197 -10.40 -0.02 -5.47
N TYR A 198 -10.94 1.12 -5.02
CA TYR A 198 -12.39 1.36 -4.95
C TYR A 198 -13.08 1.28 -6.31
N GLN A 199 -12.52 1.92 -7.35
CA GLN A 199 -13.08 1.86 -8.71
C GLN A 199 -13.14 0.42 -9.23
N VAL A 200 -12.08 -0.36 -8.98
CA VAL A 200 -12.04 -1.78 -9.35
C VAL A 200 -13.09 -2.58 -8.58
N PHE A 201 -13.31 -2.30 -7.30
CA PHE A 201 -14.36 -2.94 -6.52
C PHE A 201 -15.77 -2.67 -7.00
N VAL A 202 -16.08 -1.40 -7.31
CA VAL A 202 -17.43 -1.00 -7.75
C VAL A 202 -17.73 -1.50 -9.16
N ASN A 203 -16.73 -1.52 -10.04
CA ASN A 203 -16.89 -1.94 -11.44
C ASN A 203 -16.86 -3.46 -11.65
N SER A 204 -16.77 -4.25 -10.58
CA SER A 204 -16.71 -5.72 -10.61
C SER A 204 -17.99 -6.36 -10.13
#